data_AF-U5ERM1-F1
#
_entry.id   AF-U5ERM1-F1
#
_cell.length_a   1.000
_cell.length_b   1.000
_cell.length_c   1.000
_cell.angle_alpha   90.00
_cell.angle_beta   90.00
_cell.angle_gamma   90.00
#
_symmetry.space_group_name_H-M   'P 1'
#
loop_
_entity.id
_entity.type
_entity.pdbx_description
1 polymer ?
#
loop_
_entity_poly.entity_id
_entity_poly.type
_entity_poly.pdbx_seq_one_letter_code
_entity_poly.pdbx_strand_id
1 'polypeptide(L)'
;KDYEKAGIIDFFKHGPEYEKLSKAIGKIISRNTIPDLTVDKSIEIILQHSNSLLVLLNKKIITMDYLYKYLHDCRLQIPQNFTKAYLIEKIMEYWASKYNQQIDVAGQDNFLPTGTEHYEQNVFDSGSTAEIKSQEDTGNYPINVMSKEFSTWFYDKLNKNNLSENDFWEDASCYLRLMFPNNVQQQQQQIEDTQTFGKTNILDFFTCFKSKYKIYFNPNVCSEGVQGRMDQHGLVCVLTCGTVHTDQSCLGIFESSFGLMRDLFSENNWKIKYLKILIRQMTVNSLPTLQNCESLQDFMTLTQSNDELL
;
A
#
# COMPACT_ATOMS: atom_id res chain seq x y z
N LYS A 1 0.47 -16.50 -22.14
CA LYS A 1 0.41 -15.76 -23.43
C LYS A 1 1.84 -15.68 -24.00
N ASP A 2 2.04 -15.64 -25.31
CA ASP A 2 3.40 -15.81 -25.89
C ASP A 2 4.36 -14.67 -25.55
N TYR A 3 3.86 -13.44 -25.42
CA TYR A 3 4.65 -12.29 -24.95
C TYR A 3 5.19 -12.46 -23.51
N GLU A 4 4.47 -13.18 -22.66
CA GLU A 4 4.85 -13.41 -21.25
C GLU A 4 6.04 -14.36 -21.17
N LYS A 5 6.04 -15.40 -22.03
CA LYS A 5 7.16 -16.34 -22.13
C LYS A 5 8.40 -15.65 -22.69
N ALA A 6 8.24 -14.85 -23.75
CA ALA A 6 9.31 -14.06 -24.34
C ALA A 6 9.93 -13.08 -23.33
N GLY A 7 9.08 -12.38 -22.56
CA GLY A 7 9.50 -11.47 -21.51
C GLY A 7 10.25 -12.13 -20.36
N ILE A 8 9.79 -13.31 -19.89
CA ILE A 8 10.51 -14.09 -18.87
C ILE A 8 11.91 -14.47 -19.35
N ILE A 9 12.03 -14.92 -20.61
CA ILE A 9 13.31 -15.32 -21.20
C ILE A 9 14.25 -14.11 -21.27
N ASP A 10 13.75 -12.97 -21.74
CA ASP A 10 14.49 -11.70 -21.83
C ASP A 10 14.99 -11.24 -20.45
N PHE A 11 14.12 -11.29 -19.43
CA PHE A 11 14.44 -10.91 -18.06
C PHE A 11 15.55 -11.75 -17.45
N PHE A 12 15.45 -13.07 -17.53
CA PHE A 12 16.44 -13.96 -16.90
C PHE A 12 17.75 -14.05 -17.68
N LYS A 13 17.76 -13.63 -18.96
CA LYS A 13 18.97 -13.49 -19.79
C LYS A 13 19.54 -12.07 -19.83
N HIS A 14 18.96 -11.13 -19.07
CA HIS A 14 19.39 -9.73 -19.06
C HIS A 14 20.83 -9.52 -18.59
N GLY A 15 21.37 -10.44 -17.79
CA GLY A 15 22.78 -10.43 -17.42
C GLY A 15 23.19 -11.56 -16.47
N PRO A 16 24.49 -11.68 -16.13
CA PRO A 16 25.03 -12.80 -15.36
C PRO A 16 24.41 -12.97 -13.95
N GLU A 17 23.95 -11.87 -13.35
CA GLU A 17 23.25 -11.88 -12.05
C GLU A 17 21.80 -12.41 -12.19
N TYR A 18 21.11 -12.10 -13.29
CA TYR A 18 19.78 -12.61 -13.60
C TYR A 18 19.81 -14.09 -13.97
N GLU A 19 20.89 -14.56 -14.61
CA GLU A 19 21.13 -15.97 -14.88
C GLU A 19 21.38 -16.78 -13.59
N LYS A 20 22.08 -16.20 -12.62
CA LYS A 20 22.24 -16.81 -11.29
C LYS A 20 20.89 -16.87 -10.56
N LEU A 21 20.11 -15.80 -10.66
CA LEU A 21 18.75 -15.71 -10.10
C LEU A 21 17.83 -16.78 -10.71
N SER A 22 17.86 -16.98 -12.03
CA SER A 22 17.07 -18.01 -12.71
C SER A 22 17.45 -19.41 -12.23
N LYS A 23 18.75 -19.71 -12.11
CA LYS A 23 19.24 -20.99 -11.57
C LYS A 23 18.80 -21.22 -10.14
N ALA A 24 18.83 -20.20 -9.28
CA ALA A 24 18.38 -20.30 -7.90
C ALA A 24 16.87 -20.62 -7.82
N ILE A 25 16.04 -19.93 -8.60
CA ILE A 25 14.60 -20.20 -8.69
C ILE A 25 14.35 -21.61 -9.25
N GLY A 26 15.05 -21.98 -10.33
CA GLY A 26 14.92 -23.30 -10.95
C GLY A 26 15.28 -24.45 -10.00
N LYS A 27 16.32 -24.29 -9.16
CA LYS A 27 16.67 -25.26 -8.10
C LYS A 27 15.59 -25.37 -7.03
N ILE A 28 14.97 -24.25 -6.64
CA ILE A 28 13.86 -24.26 -5.67
C ILE A 28 12.66 -25.03 -6.24
N ILE A 29 12.30 -24.77 -7.50
CA ILE A 29 11.17 -25.42 -8.17
C ILE A 29 11.44 -26.92 -8.38
N SER A 30 12.66 -27.28 -8.79
CA SER A 30 13.05 -28.68 -9.01
C SER A 30 13.38 -29.44 -7.73
N ARG A 31 13.23 -28.82 -6.53
CA ARG A 31 13.62 -29.39 -5.23
C ARG A 31 15.06 -29.91 -5.23
N ASN A 32 15.95 -29.19 -5.92
CA ASN A 32 17.37 -29.49 -6.07
C ASN A 32 17.68 -30.89 -6.66
N THR A 33 16.76 -31.45 -7.45
CA THR A 33 16.93 -32.76 -8.10
C THR A 33 17.86 -32.74 -9.32
N ILE A 34 18.20 -31.54 -9.81
CA ILE A 34 19.07 -31.34 -10.97
C ILE A 34 20.37 -30.64 -10.50
N PRO A 35 21.50 -31.38 -10.39
CA PRO A 35 22.74 -30.85 -9.84
C PRO A 35 23.39 -29.78 -10.73
N ASP A 36 23.43 -30.00 -12.04
CA ASP A 36 24.05 -29.10 -13.03
C ASP A 36 23.00 -28.34 -13.85
N LEU A 37 22.25 -27.47 -13.17
CA LEU A 37 21.18 -26.71 -13.80
C LEU A 37 21.74 -25.57 -14.69
N THR A 38 21.59 -25.72 -16.01
CA THR A 38 21.93 -24.67 -16.99
C THR A 38 20.92 -23.51 -16.94
N VAL A 39 21.29 -22.34 -17.48
CA VAL A 39 20.39 -21.18 -17.53
C VAL A 39 19.13 -21.51 -18.33
N ASP A 40 19.29 -22.05 -19.54
CA ASP A 40 18.14 -22.40 -20.39
C ASP A 40 17.22 -23.42 -19.72
N LYS A 41 17.79 -24.45 -19.06
CA LYS A 41 16.98 -25.45 -18.37
C LYS A 41 16.28 -24.87 -17.14
N SER A 42 16.92 -23.94 -16.42
CA SER A 42 16.28 -23.23 -15.31
C SER A 42 15.09 -22.40 -15.77
N ILE A 43 15.20 -21.70 -16.90
CA ILE A 43 14.13 -20.89 -17.49
C ILE A 43 12.99 -21.80 -17.99
N GLU A 44 13.30 -22.93 -18.63
CA GLU A 44 12.30 -23.91 -19.06
C GLU A 44 11.46 -24.43 -17.88
N ILE A 45 12.11 -24.80 -16.77
CA ILE A 45 11.43 -25.24 -15.54
C ILE A 45 10.56 -24.11 -14.96
N ILE A 46 11.08 -22.88 -14.91
CA ILE A 46 10.33 -21.72 -14.43
C ILE A 46 9.06 -21.52 -15.29
N LEU A 47 9.19 -21.59 -16.62
CA LEU A 47 8.07 -21.44 -17.54
C LEU A 47 7.04 -22.57 -17.42
N GLN A 48 7.47 -23.81 -17.16
CA GLN A 48 6.58 -24.96 -16.98
C GLN A 48 5.77 -24.89 -15.67
N HIS A 49 6.33 -24.27 -14.62
CA HIS A 49 5.73 -24.25 -13.28
C HIS A 49 5.18 -22.89 -12.85
N SER A 50 5.34 -21.83 -13.66
CA SER A 50 4.84 -20.49 -13.34
C SER A 50 3.56 -20.19 -14.11
N ASN A 51 2.41 -20.31 -13.43
CA ASN A 51 1.09 -20.01 -14.00
C ASN A 51 0.71 -18.52 -13.94
N SER A 52 1.52 -17.69 -13.27
CA SER A 52 1.27 -16.25 -13.13
C SER A 52 2.59 -15.46 -13.07
N LEU A 53 2.73 -14.49 -13.99
CA LEU A 53 3.86 -13.56 -14.03
C LEU A 53 3.95 -12.74 -12.75
N LEU A 54 2.80 -12.26 -12.27
CA LEU A 54 2.71 -11.48 -11.05
C LEU A 54 3.26 -12.28 -9.87
N VAL A 55 2.86 -13.55 -9.75
CA VAL A 55 3.34 -14.43 -8.66
C VAL A 55 4.84 -14.72 -8.80
N LEU A 56 5.33 -14.91 -10.02
CA LEU A 56 6.74 -15.16 -10.29
C LEU A 56 7.61 -13.94 -9.93
N LEU A 57 7.33 -12.78 -10.52
CA LEU A 57 8.10 -11.54 -10.33
C LEU A 57 7.98 -10.99 -8.92
N ASN A 58 6.90 -11.34 -8.20
CA ASN A 58 6.74 -10.94 -6.80
C ASN A 58 7.46 -11.87 -5.81
N LYS A 59 8.06 -12.98 -6.24
CA LYS A 59 8.86 -13.85 -5.35
C LYS A 59 9.94 -13.04 -4.62
N LYS A 60 10.17 -13.36 -3.34
CA LYS A 60 11.13 -12.63 -2.47
C LYS A 60 12.54 -12.58 -3.04
N ILE A 61 12.97 -13.65 -3.71
CA ILE A 61 14.30 -13.76 -4.32
C ILE A 61 14.50 -12.76 -5.49
N ILE A 62 13.40 -12.33 -6.13
CA ILE A 62 13.41 -11.27 -7.14
C ILE A 62 13.18 -9.95 -6.38
N THR A 63 14.25 -9.27 -6.02
CA THR A 63 14.16 -8.01 -5.27
C THR A 63 13.71 -6.85 -6.16
N MET A 64 13.31 -5.75 -5.53
CA MET A 64 12.94 -4.52 -6.24
C MET A 64 14.07 -4.00 -7.13
N ASP A 65 15.33 -4.18 -6.71
CA ASP A 65 16.52 -3.77 -7.46
C ASP A 65 16.63 -4.49 -8.80
N TYR A 66 16.39 -5.80 -8.85
CA TYR A 66 16.39 -6.56 -10.11
C TYR A 66 15.32 -6.05 -11.08
N LEU A 67 14.14 -5.67 -10.58
CA LEU A 67 13.06 -5.15 -11.41
C LEU A 67 13.36 -3.73 -11.90
N TYR A 68 13.86 -2.86 -11.01
CA TYR A 68 14.20 -1.48 -11.32
C TYR A 68 15.36 -1.42 -12.31
N LYS A 69 16.44 -2.16 -12.07
CA LYS A 69 17.60 -2.21 -12.96
C LYS A 69 17.22 -2.69 -14.35
N TYR A 70 16.40 -3.74 -14.44
CA TYR A 70 15.90 -4.24 -15.72
C TYR A 70 15.09 -3.17 -16.49
N LEU A 71 14.17 -2.46 -15.81
CA LEU A 71 13.39 -1.37 -16.41
C LEU A 71 14.25 -0.16 -16.83
N HIS A 72 15.21 0.21 -15.98
CA HIS A 72 16.15 1.30 -16.24
C HIS A 72 17.02 1.01 -17.48
N ASP A 73 17.53 -0.22 -17.60
CA ASP A 73 18.32 -0.65 -18.76
C ASP A 73 17.47 -0.73 -20.04
N CYS A 74 16.16 -0.99 -19.91
CA CYS A 74 15.19 -0.89 -21.00
C CYS A 74 14.83 0.58 -21.36
N ARG A 75 15.50 1.57 -20.75
CA ARG A 75 15.30 3.02 -20.93
C ARG A 75 13.89 3.52 -20.61
N LEU A 76 13.20 2.85 -19.69
CA LEU A 76 11.90 3.30 -19.22
C LEU A 76 12.07 4.33 -18.10
N GLN A 77 11.37 5.46 -18.20
CA GLN A 77 11.38 6.46 -17.14
C GLN A 77 10.55 5.95 -15.97
N ILE A 78 11.23 5.67 -14.88
CA ILE A 78 10.60 5.27 -13.62
C ILE A 78 10.62 6.51 -12.70
N PRO A 79 9.47 6.91 -12.12
CA PRO A 79 9.44 8.01 -11.15
C PRO A 79 10.34 7.69 -9.96
N GLN A 80 10.79 8.67 -9.18
CA GLN A 80 11.68 8.40 -8.04
C GLN A 80 11.02 7.58 -6.90
N ASN A 81 9.68 7.55 -6.87
CA ASN A 81 8.89 6.81 -5.87
C ASN A 81 8.06 5.71 -6.56
N PHE A 82 8.50 4.46 -6.45
CA PHE A 82 7.82 3.29 -7.01
C PHE A 82 7.68 2.17 -6.00
N THR A 83 6.62 1.37 -6.15
CA THR A 83 6.47 0.11 -5.41
C THR A 83 6.95 -1.05 -6.26
N LYS A 84 7.30 -2.19 -5.63
CA LYS A 84 7.62 -3.41 -6.37
C LYS A 84 6.49 -3.81 -7.33
N ALA A 85 5.23 -3.65 -6.91
CA ALA A 85 4.07 -3.92 -7.76
C ALA A 85 4.00 -3.00 -8.98
N TYR A 86 4.30 -1.70 -8.82
CA TYR A 86 4.40 -0.75 -9.93
C TYR A 86 5.50 -1.16 -10.92
N LEU A 87 6.67 -1.59 -10.43
CA LEU A 87 7.72 -2.10 -11.33
C LEU A 87 7.26 -3.36 -12.08
N ILE A 88 6.58 -4.28 -11.41
CA ILE A 88 6.04 -5.49 -12.07
C ILE A 88 5.01 -5.11 -13.13
N GLU A 89 4.10 -4.19 -12.81
CA GLU A 89 3.11 -3.67 -13.74
C GLU A 89 3.78 -3.04 -14.96
N LYS A 90 4.78 -2.16 -14.76
CA LYS A 90 5.53 -1.54 -15.87
C LYS A 90 6.31 -2.55 -16.69
N ILE A 91 6.87 -3.59 -16.08
CA ILE A 91 7.51 -4.69 -16.80
C ILE A 91 6.49 -5.44 -17.67
N MET A 92 5.30 -5.73 -17.12
CA MET A 92 4.24 -6.42 -17.85
C MET A 92 3.69 -5.57 -19.01
N GLU A 93 3.47 -4.28 -18.79
CA GLU A 93 3.09 -3.31 -19.85
C GLU A 93 4.14 -3.24 -20.95
N TYR A 94 5.43 -3.19 -20.56
CA TYR A 94 6.55 -3.17 -21.50
C TYR A 94 6.62 -4.45 -22.33
N TRP A 95 6.51 -5.64 -21.72
CA TRP A 95 6.52 -6.91 -22.45
C TRP A 95 5.30 -7.05 -23.37
N ALA A 96 4.12 -6.65 -22.91
CA ALA A 96 2.94 -6.61 -23.75
C ALA A 96 3.18 -5.71 -24.97
N SER A 97 3.74 -4.52 -24.79
CA SER A 97 4.01 -3.60 -25.90
C SER A 97 5.10 -4.12 -26.85
N LYS A 98 6.21 -4.63 -26.31
CA LYS A 98 7.39 -5.10 -27.07
C LYS A 98 7.11 -6.36 -27.89
N TYR A 99 6.34 -7.30 -27.35
CA TYR A 99 6.15 -8.62 -27.97
C TYR A 99 4.74 -8.84 -28.56
N ASN A 100 3.73 -8.03 -28.22
CA ASN A 100 2.47 -8.06 -28.98
C ASN A 100 2.61 -7.40 -30.36
N GLN A 101 3.46 -6.37 -30.50
CA GLN A 101 3.75 -5.74 -31.80
C GLN A 101 4.53 -6.66 -32.77
N GLN A 102 5.03 -7.80 -32.30
CA GLN A 102 5.75 -8.76 -33.15
C GLN A 102 4.83 -9.82 -33.79
N ILE A 103 3.52 -9.77 -33.55
CA ILE A 103 2.56 -10.75 -34.09
C ILE A 103 1.82 -10.22 -35.35
N ASP A 104 1.89 -8.93 -35.66
CA ASP A 104 1.15 -8.32 -36.79
C ASP A 104 2.02 -7.63 -37.86
N VAL A 105 3.22 -8.14 -38.17
CA VAL A 105 3.95 -7.69 -39.38
C VAL A 105 4.60 -8.85 -40.13
N ALA A 106 3.75 -9.72 -40.68
CA ALA A 106 4.02 -10.34 -41.96
C ALA A 106 3.12 -9.65 -43.01
N GLY A 107 3.55 -8.49 -43.51
CA GLY A 107 2.93 -7.86 -44.69
C GLY A 107 3.00 -6.34 -44.75
N GLN A 108 4.05 -5.84 -45.44
CA GLN A 108 4.13 -4.57 -46.21
C GLN A 108 3.86 -3.24 -45.47
N ASP A 109 4.55 -2.13 -45.70
CA ASP A 109 5.70 -1.74 -46.52
C ASP A 109 6.20 -0.39 -45.94
N ASN A 110 7.46 -0.07 -46.23
CA ASN A 110 8.18 1.21 -46.06
C ASN A 110 7.37 2.47 -45.69
N PHE A 111 7.88 3.31 -44.78
CA PHE A 111 8.32 4.69 -45.08
C PHE A 111 9.02 5.33 -43.86
N LEU A 112 10.34 5.54 -43.99
CA LEU A 112 11.07 6.61 -43.29
C LEU A 112 10.62 7.96 -43.88
N PRO A 113 10.72 9.07 -43.11
CA PRO A 113 11.83 9.97 -43.43
C PRO A 113 12.49 10.64 -42.22
N THR A 114 13.81 10.70 -42.36
CA THR A 114 14.77 11.62 -41.76
C THR A 114 14.43 13.08 -42.07
N GLY A 115 14.67 14.00 -41.13
CA GLY A 115 14.58 15.45 -41.37
C GLY A 115 15.06 16.26 -40.17
N THR A 116 16.30 16.70 -40.23
CA THR A 116 16.96 17.65 -39.32
C THR A 116 16.57 19.10 -39.69
N GLU A 117 16.85 20.04 -38.76
CA GLU A 117 16.81 21.53 -38.87
C GLU A 117 15.48 22.20 -38.43
N HIS A 118 15.37 23.29 -37.65
CA HIS A 118 16.29 24.31 -37.09
C HIS A 118 15.46 25.24 -36.12
N TYR A 119 16.07 25.76 -35.04
CA TYR A 119 15.81 26.96 -34.16
C TYR A 119 14.36 27.40 -33.81
N GLU A 120 14.01 27.81 -32.57
CA GLU A 120 14.46 29.05 -31.93
C GLU A 120 14.34 29.05 -30.37
N GLN A 121 15.35 29.67 -29.77
CA GLN A 121 15.38 30.17 -28.39
C GLN A 121 14.42 31.36 -28.22
N ASN A 122 13.77 31.45 -27.06
CA ASN A 122 13.45 32.75 -26.47
C ASN A 122 13.66 32.69 -24.95
N VAL A 123 14.80 33.25 -24.55
CA VAL A 123 15.06 33.76 -23.20
C VAL A 123 14.75 35.25 -23.25
N PHE A 124 13.86 35.76 -22.39
CA PHE A 124 14.06 37.07 -21.80
C PHE A 124 13.47 37.13 -20.38
N ASP A 125 14.36 37.57 -19.52
CA ASP A 125 14.34 37.76 -18.08
C ASP A 125 13.62 39.06 -17.68
N SER A 126 13.02 39.09 -16.48
CA SER A 126 13.21 40.16 -15.47
C SER A 126 12.13 40.13 -14.38
N GLY A 127 12.56 40.02 -13.12
CA GLY A 127 11.97 40.83 -12.04
C GLY A 127 11.41 40.14 -10.78
N SER A 128 12.31 39.63 -9.93
CA SER A 128 12.34 39.75 -8.45
C SER A 128 11.06 39.69 -7.60
N THR A 129 10.99 38.70 -6.70
CA THR A 129 11.02 38.92 -5.23
C THR A 129 11.35 37.62 -4.51
N ALA A 130 12.32 37.69 -3.59
CA ALA A 130 12.74 36.61 -2.73
C ALA A 130 11.69 36.32 -1.65
N GLU A 131 11.28 35.06 -1.51
CA GLU A 131 10.84 34.50 -0.23
C GLU A 131 11.42 33.09 -0.09
N ILE A 132 12.38 32.99 0.83
CA ILE A 132 12.91 31.75 1.38
C ILE A 132 11.75 31.05 2.09
N LYS A 133 11.22 29.97 1.51
CA LYS A 133 10.45 28.97 2.27
C LYS A 133 11.25 27.69 2.31
N SER A 134 11.73 27.41 3.50
CA SER A 134 12.19 26.10 3.96
C SER A 134 11.26 25.01 3.43
N GLN A 135 11.73 24.26 2.43
CA GLN A 135 11.11 23.01 2.03
C GLN A 135 11.36 22.02 3.16
N GLU A 136 10.31 21.81 3.97
CA GLU A 136 10.22 20.64 4.83
C GLU A 136 10.19 19.39 3.94
N ASP A 137 11.31 18.70 3.97
CA ASP A 137 11.53 17.35 3.49
C ASP A 137 10.63 16.37 4.27
N THR A 138 9.37 16.24 3.84
CA THR A 138 8.52 15.11 4.24
C THR A 138 8.60 14.06 3.14
N GLY A 139 9.59 13.18 3.25
CA GLY A 139 9.75 11.97 2.45
C GLY A 139 8.44 11.17 2.41
N ASN A 140 7.66 11.39 1.35
CA ASN A 140 6.30 10.90 1.22
C ASN A 140 6.34 9.44 0.74
N TYR A 141 6.51 8.49 1.66
CA TYR A 141 6.51 7.06 1.35
C TYR A 141 5.18 6.64 0.70
N PRO A 142 5.17 5.71 -0.30
CA PRO A 142 3.95 5.20 -0.91
C PRO A 142 2.92 4.64 0.09
N ILE A 143 3.40 4.13 1.24
CA ILE A 143 2.55 3.63 2.31
C ILE A 143 1.72 4.72 2.99
N ASN A 144 2.26 5.93 3.14
CA ASN A 144 1.55 7.05 3.75
C ASN A 144 0.45 7.58 2.83
N VAL A 145 0.66 7.54 1.51
CA VAL A 145 -0.38 7.86 0.52
C VAL A 145 -1.51 6.84 0.61
N MET A 146 -1.17 5.55 0.59
CA MET A 146 -2.15 4.46 0.75
C MET A 146 -2.91 4.57 2.07
N SER A 147 -2.24 4.89 3.18
CA SER A 147 -2.88 5.08 4.48
C SER A 147 -3.88 6.24 4.47
N LYS A 148 -3.55 7.37 3.84
CA LYS A 148 -4.49 8.49 3.71
C LYS A 148 -5.72 8.12 2.89
N GLU A 149 -5.53 7.42 1.77
CA GLU A 149 -6.64 6.93 0.94
C GLU A 149 -7.51 5.94 1.70
N PHE A 150 -6.90 4.97 2.38
CA PHE A 150 -7.58 4.00 3.22
C PHE A 150 -8.39 4.68 4.34
N SER A 151 -7.79 5.59 5.10
CA SER A 151 -8.46 6.27 6.21
C SER A 151 -9.63 7.12 5.70
N THR A 152 -9.46 7.81 4.58
CA THR A 152 -10.54 8.57 3.93
C THR A 152 -11.69 7.64 3.55
N TRP A 153 -11.38 6.54 2.85
CA TRP A 153 -12.36 5.55 2.42
C TRP A 153 -13.11 4.89 3.57
N PHE A 154 -12.38 4.44 4.60
CA PHE A 154 -12.96 3.70 5.72
C PHE A 154 -13.94 4.56 6.50
N TYR A 155 -13.55 5.77 6.88
CA TYR A 155 -14.40 6.66 7.66
C TYR A 155 -15.56 7.23 6.85
N ASP A 156 -15.40 7.43 5.53
CA ASP A 156 -16.51 7.76 4.65
C ASP A 156 -17.56 6.63 4.62
N LYS A 157 -17.12 5.38 4.40
CA LYS A 157 -18.01 4.21 4.44
C LYS A 157 -18.66 4.01 5.80
N LEU A 158 -17.89 4.09 6.88
CA LEU A 158 -18.38 3.94 8.24
C LEU A 158 -19.43 5.02 8.57
N ASN A 159 -19.19 6.25 8.16
CA ASN A 159 -20.14 7.34 8.41
C ASN A 159 -21.45 7.17 7.64
N LYS A 160 -21.39 6.63 6.43
CA LYS A 160 -22.54 6.34 5.57
C LYS A 160 -23.23 5.00 5.86
N ASN A 161 -22.77 4.23 6.84
CA ASN A 161 -23.19 2.85 7.10
C ASN A 161 -23.10 1.96 5.85
N ASN A 162 -22.02 2.12 5.06
CA ASN A 162 -21.78 1.43 3.80
C ASN A 162 -20.55 0.51 3.85
N LEU A 163 -20.17 0.08 5.06
CA LEU A 163 -19.20 -1.02 5.23
C LEU A 163 -19.89 -2.34 4.89
N SER A 164 -19.13 -3.27 4.33
CA SER A 164 -19.59 -4.58 3.87
C SER A 164 -18.66 -5.69 4.33
N GLU A 165 -19.13 -6.93 4.26
CA GLU A 165 -18.32 -8.09 4.65
C GLU A 165 -17.03 -8.23 3.84
N ASN A 166 -17.00 -7.72 2.60
CA ASN A 166 -15.82 -7.75 1.72
C ASN A 166 -14.71 -6.79 2.17
N ASP A 167 -15.00 -5.86 3.07
CA ASP A 167 -14.04 -4.89 3.59
C ASP A 167 -13.16 -5.50 4.71
N PHE A 168 -13.57 -6.67 5.24
CA PHE A 168 -12.93 -7.36 6.37
C PHE A 168 -12.49 -8.78 6.00
N TRP A 169 -11.52 -9.31 6.74
CA TRP A 169 -11.22 -10.75 6.75
C TRP A 169 -12.28 -11.54 7.52
N GLU A 170 -12.45 -12.82 7.17
CA GLU A 170 -13.42 -13.72 7.82
C GLU A 170 -13.27 -13.72 9.34
N ASP A 171 -12.03 -13.79 9.80
CA ASP A 171 -11.61 -13.82 11.20
C ASP A 171 -11.07 -12.47 11.68
N ALA A 172 -11.55 -11.36 11.10
CA ALA A 172 -11.18 -10.03 11.55
C ALA A 172 -11.56 -9.80 13.03
N SER A 173 -10.79 -8.99 13.73
CA SER A 173 -11.08 -8.56 15.10
C SER A 173 -11.26 -7.05 15.18
N CYS A 174 -12.14 -6.62 16.07
CA CYS A 174 -12.33 -5.21 16.39
C CYS A 174 -12.35 -5.02 17.91
N TYR A 175 -11.60 -4.03 18.38
CA TYR A 175 -11.60 -3.56 19.75
C TYR A 175 -11.97 -2.08 19.78
N LEU A 176 -13.01 -1.73 20.54
CA LEU A 176 -13.42 -0.36 20.81
C LEU A 176 -13.26 -0.08 22.31
N ARG A 177 -12.64 1.04 22.65
CA ARG A 177 -12.64 1.61 23.99
C ARG A 177 -13.27 3.00 23.98
N LEU A 178 -14.25 3.24 24.84
CA LEU A 178 -14.83 4.54 25.11
C LEU A 178 -14.34 5.06 26.45
N MET A 179 -13.84 6.28 26.49
CA MET A 179 -13.39 6.96 27.70
C MET A 179 -14.23 8.22 27.91
N PHE A 180 -14.98 8.27 29.01
CA PHE A 180 -15.79 9.41 29.37
C PHE A 180 -15.00 10.38 30.27
N PRO A 181 -15.43 11.65 30.40
CA PRO A 181 -14.80 12.59 31.32
C PRO A 181 -14.95 12.12 32.76
N ASN A 182 -13.98 12.45 33.61
CA ASN A 182 -14.11 12.20 35.04
C ASN A 182 -15.25 13.06 35.60
N ASN A 183 -16.31 12.42 36.08
CA ASN A 183 -17.33 13.13 36.84
C ASN A 183 -16.75 13.46 38.22
N VAL A 184 -16.92 14.69 38.69
CA VAL A 184 -16.43 15.15 40.01
C VAL A 184 -16.94 14.26 41.18
N GLN A 185 -18.02 13.50 40.94
CA GLN A 185 -18.60 12.55 41.89
C GLN A 185 -18.00 11.13 41.83
N GLN A 186 -17.27 10.78 40.77
CA GLN A 186 -16.66 9.46 40.58
C GLN A 186 -15.13 9.59 40.68
N GLN A 187 -14.53 8.81 41.58
CA GLN A 187 -13.08 8.82 41.81
C GLN A 187 -12.27 8.21 40.66
N GLN A 188 -12.93 7.60 39.67
CA GLN A 188 -12.31 6.92 38.54
C GLN A 188 -13.01 7.29 37.22
N GLN A 189 -12.22 7.26 36.15
CA GLN A 189 -12.70 7.46 34.78
C GLN A 189 -13.62 6.32 34.38
N GLN A 190 -14.80 6.64 33.84
CA GLN A 190 -15.67 5.62 33.23
C GLN A 190 -15.08 5.20 31.89
N ILE A 191 -14.83 3.89 31.75
CA ILE A 191 -14.29 3.25 30.56
C ILE A 191 -15.23 2.12 30.14
N GLU A 192 -15.60 2.08 28.87
CA GLU A 192 -16.37 0.98 28.27
C GLU A 192 -15.51 0.31 27.18
N ASP A 193 -15.15 -0.95 27.41
CA ASP A 193 -14.40 -1.76 26.46
C ASP A 193 -15.34 -2.75 25.76
N THR A 194 -15.18 -2.89 24.45
CA THR A 194 -15.92 -3.87 23.64
C THR A 194 -14.96 -4.54 22.67
N GLN A 195 -15.02 -5.87 22.62
CA GLN A 195 -14.27 -6.67 21.65
C GLN A 195 -15.24 -7.54 20.87
N THR A 196 -15.06 -7.59 19.55
CA THR A 196 -15.86 -8.41 18.65
C THR A 196 -14.98 -9.07 17.59
N PHE A 197 -15.43 -10.22 17.10
CA PHE A 197 -14.68 -11.06 16.17
C PHE A 197 -15.60 -11.53 15.04
N GLY A 198 -15.03 -11.63 13.86
CA GLY A 198 -15.74 -12.00 12.64
C GLY A 198 -16.38 -10.81 11.95
N LYS A 199 -16.24 -10.76 10.63
CA LYS A 199 -16.72 -9.65 9.78
C LYS A 199 -18.19 -9.27 10.01
N THR A 200 -19.10 -10.24 10.14
CA THR A 200 -20.55 -9.99 10.31
C THR A 200 -20.82 -9.32 11.66
N ASN A 201 -20.23 -9.83 12.75
CA ASN A 201 -20.40 -9.26 14.08
C ASN A 201 -19.79 -7.85 14.19
N ILE A 202 -18.70 -7.56 13.46
CA ILE A 202 -18.10 -6.22 13.39
C ILE A 202 -19.06 -5.23 12.72
N LEU A 203 -19.72 -5.62 11.64
CA LEU A 203 -20.69 -4.78 10.93
C LEU A 203 -21.93 -4.50 11.79
N ASP A 204 -22.47 -5.53 12.43
CA ASP A 204 -23.62 -5.41 13.33
C ASP A 204 -23.28 -4.51 14.53
N PHE A 205 -22.06 -4.66 15.06
CA PHE A 205 -21.54 -3.81 16.12
C PHE A 205 -21.50 -2.35 15.71
N PHE A 206 -20.90 -2.00 14.57
CA PHE A 206 -20.83 -0.61 14.11
C PHE A 206 -22.22 -0.04 13.81
N THR A 207 -23.12 -0.84 13.25
CA THR A 207 -24.51 -0.43 12.99
C THR A 207 -25.24 -0.09 14.29
N CYS A 208 -25.17 -0.98 15.29
CA CYS A 208 -25.74 -0.75 16.61
C CYS A 208 -25.10 0.47 17.30
N PHE A 209 -23.77 0.56 17.26
CA PHE A 209 -23.00 1.64 17.88
C PHE A 209 -23.36 3.01 17.29
N LYS A 210 -23.38 3.12 15.96
CA LYS A 210 -23.77 4.35 15.25
C LYS A 210 -25.23 4.74 15.52
N SER A 211 -26.14 3.77 15.58
CA SER A 211 -27.55 4.00 15.92
C SER A 211 -27.72 4.50 17.36
N LYS A 212 -27.00 3.91 18.32
CA LYS A 212 -27.04 4.25 19.75
C LYS A 212 -26.49 5.65 20.03
N TYR A 213 -25.29 5.96 19.54
CA TYR A 213 -24.59 7.19 19.90
C TYR A 213 -24.82 8.34 18.89
N LYS A 214 -25.31 8.06 17.68
CA LYS A 214 -25.56 9.06 16.61
C LYS A 214 -24.35 9.96 16.35
N ILE A 215 -23.18 9.33 16.25
CA ILE A 215 -21.91 10.02 16.05
C ILE A 215 -21.41 9.85 14.63
N TYR A 216 -20.51 10.72 14.18
CA TYR A 216 -19.70 10.58 12.98
C TYR A 216 -18.23 10.90 13.26
N PHE A 217 -17.36 10.28 12.47
CA PHE A 217 -15.92 10.41 12.58
C PHE A 217 -15.41 11.42 11.55
N ASN A 218 -14.54 12.33 11.97
CA ASN A 218 -13.87 13.28 11.11
C ASN A 218 -12.34 13.06 11.22
N PRO A 219 -11.74 12.22 10.36
CA PRO A 219 -10.32 11.90 10.42
C PRO A 219 -9.45 13.10 10.03
N ASN A 220 -8.32 13.28 10.71
CA ASN A 220 -7.28 14.20 10.26
C ASN A 220 -6.44 13.52 9.17
N VAL A 221 -6.80 13.67 7.90
CA VAL A 221 -6.12 13.02 6.76
C VAL A 221 -4.83 13.71 6.31
N CYS A 222 -4.35 14.71 7.05
CA CYS A 222 -3.05 15.31 6.84
C CYS A 222 -1.91 14.36 7.28
N SER A 223 -0.66 14.68 6.93
CA SER A 223 0.52 13.90 7.35
C SER A 223 0.63 13.72 8.86
N GLU A 224 0.16 14.71 9.64
CA GLU A 224 0.21 14.68 11.09
C GLU A 224 -0.88 13.81 11.73
N GLY A 225 -1.93 13.44 11.00
CA GLY A 225 -3.07 12.68 11.54
C GLY A 225 -3.21 11.27 11.01
N VAL A 226 -2.46 10.91 9.96
CA VAL A 226 -2.42 9.57 9.37
C VAL A 226 -0.98 9.16 9.07
N GLN A 227 -0.64 7.93 9.47
CA GLN A 227 0.65 7.32 9.15
C GLN A 227 0.49 5.85 8.78
N GLY A 228 1.27 5.42 7.80
CA GLY A 228 1.34 4.03 7.36
C GLY A 228 2.68 3.38 7.67
N ARG A 229 2.65 2.08 7.96
CA ARG A 229 3.84 1.22 8.06
C ARG A 229 3.53 -0.13 7.42
N MET A 230 4.55 -0.79 6.90
CA MET A 230 4.44 -2.15 6.37
C MET A 230 5.57 -2.99 6.96
N ASP A 231 5.23 -4.18 7.45
CA ASP A 231 6.24 -5.12 7.91
C ASP A 231 6.82 -5.97 6.75
N GLN A 232 7.83 -6.79 7.07
CA GLN A 232 8.46 -7.71 6.13
C GLN A 232 7.54 -8.88 5.68
N HIS A 233 6.42 -9.08 6.37
CA HIS A 233 5.44 -10.14 6.14
C HIS A 233 4.27 -9.66 5.26
N GLY A 234 4.19 -8.35 4.97
CA GLY A 234 3.18 -7.73 4.13
C GLY A 234 1.95 -7.24 4.89
N LEU A 235 1.98 -7.24 6.23
CA LEU A 235 0.97 -6.59 7.05
C LEU A 235 1.18 -5.08 7.00
N VAL A 236 0.12 -4.35 6.66
CA VAL A 236 0.12 -2.90 6.65
C VAL A 236 -0.56 -2.39 7.92
N CYS A 237 0.18 -1.64 8.72
CA CYS A 237 -0.38 -0.91 9.85
C CYS A 237 -0.76 0.51 9.39
N VAL A 238 -2.02 0.90 9.59
CA VAL A 238 -2.48 2.28 9.39
C VAL A 238 -2.88 2.87 10.73
N LEU A 239 -2.28 4.00 11.08
CA LEU A 239 -2.61 4.79 12.26
C LEU A 239 -3.43 5.99 11.83
N THR A 240 -4.52 6.29 12.52
CA THR A 240 -5.34 7.47 12.22
C THR A 240 -5.93 8.06 13.49
N CYS A 241 -5.83 9.38 13.62
CA CYS A 241 -6.54 10.12 14.64
C CYS A 241 -7.47 11.17 14.03
N GLY A 242 -8.40 11.65 14.83
CA GLY A 242 -9.32 12.69 14.40
C GLY A 242 -10.32 13.03 15.48
N THR A 243 -11.43 13.61 15.05
CA THR A 243 -12.49 14.09 15.96
C THR A 243 -13.76 13.28 15.78
N VAL A 244 -14.52 13.12 16.87
CA VAL A 244 -15.83 12.48 16.88
C VAL A 244 -16.88 13.54 17.17
N HIS A 245 -17.95 13.52 16.40
CA HIS A 245 -18.99 14.54 16.45
C HIS A 245 -20.38 13.93 16.50
N THR A 246 -21.32 14.70 17.04
CA THR A 246 -22.76 14.54 16.80
C THR A 246 -23.20 15.62 15.81
N ASP A 247 -24.47 15.61 15.40
CA ASP A 247 -25.02 16.66 14.52
C ASP A 247 -24.85 18.08 15.08
N GLN A 248 -24.69 18.22 16.40
CA GLN A 248 -24.69 19.51 17.09
C GLN A 248 -23.33 19.94 17.64
N SER A 249 -22.39 19.01 17.87
CA SER A 249 -21.15 19.33 18.56
C SER A 249 -20.05 18.29 18.38
N CYS A 250 -18.80 18.74 18.55
CA CYS A 250 -17.64 17.86 18.71
C CYS A 250 -17.67 17.22 20.10
N LEU A 251 -17.75 15.89 20.15
CA LEU A 251 -17.74 15.11 21.39
C LEU A 251 -16.33 14.90 21.94
N GLY A 252 -15.32 14.83 21.06
CA GLY A 252 -13.98 14.51 21.49
C GLY A 252 -13.09 14.04 20.34
N ILE A 253 -12.11 13.23 20.70
CA ILE A 253 -11.10 12.72 19.78
C ILE A 253 -11.23 11.21 19.64
N PHE A 254 -10.75 10.68 18.52
CA PHE A 254 -10.50 9.26 18.38
C PHE A 254 -9.08 8.99 17.91
N GLU A 255 -8.61 7.80 18.25
CA GLU A 255 -7.35 7.22 17.82
C GLU A 255 -7.67 5.82 17.28
N SER A 256 -7.01 5.42 16.20
CA SER A 256 -7.28 4.13 15.59
C SER A 256 -6.01 3.52 15.02
N SER A 257 -5.93 2.20 15.13
CA SER A 257 -4.94 1.39 14.44
C SER A 257 -5.64 0.29 13.64
N PHE A 258 -5.19 0.11 12.41
CA PHE A 258 -5.67 -0.91 11.50
C PHE A 258 -4.52 -1.83 11.14
N GLY A 259 -4.76 -3.13 11.15
CA GLY A 259 -3.92 -4.12 10.49
C GLY A 259 -4.60 -4.58 9.22
N LEU A 260 -3.99 -4.28 8.08
CA LEU A 260 -4.50 -4.59 6.74
C LEU A 260 -3.67 -5.70 6.11
N MET A 261 -4.34 -6.72 5.59
CA MET A 261 -3.70 -7.77 4.81
C MET A 261 -4.30 -7.79 3.42
N ARG A 262 -3.43 -7.93 2.43
CA ARG A 262 -3.84 -8.06 1.03
C ARG A 262 -4.46 -9.43 0.80
N ASP A 263 -5.61 -9.47 0.15
CA ASP A 263 -6.16 -10.73 -0.34
C ASP A 263 -5.55 -11.08 -1.70
N LEU A 264 -5.00 -12.30 -1.78
CA LEU A 264 -4.21 -12.76 -2.92
C LEU A 264 -5.07 -13.16 -4.12
N PHE A 265 -6.38 -13.33 -3.91
CA PHE A 265 -7.33 -13.79 -4.92
C PHE A 265 -8.12 -12.65 -5.57
N SER A 266 -7.93 -11.42 -5.10
CA SER A 266 -8.60 -10.23 -5.63
C SER A 266 -7.57 -9.13 -5.89
N GLU A 267 -7.64 -8.54 -7.07
CA GLU A 267 -6.69 -7.51 -7.47
C GLU A 267 -6.86 -6.26 -6.60
N ASN A 268 -5.78 -5.84 -5.94
CA ASN A 268 -5.69 -4.63 -5.13
C ASN A 268 -6.75 -4.53 -4.00
N ASN A 269 -6.99 -5.62 -3.24
CA ASN A 269 -7.90 -5.56 -2.10
C ASN A 269 -7.17 -5.69 -0.74
N TRP A 270 -6.94 -4.55 -0.11
CA TRP A 270 -6.56 -4.52 1.30
C TRP A 270 -7.80 -4.74 2.15
N LYS A 271 -7.79 -5.81 2.96
CA LYS A 271 -8.88 -6.14 3.88
C LYS A 271 -8.45 -5.93 5.32
N ILE A 272 -9.38 -5.47 6.14
CA ILE A 272 -9.15 -5.21 7.55
C ILE A 272 -9.09 -6.55 8.30
N LYS A 273 -7.94 -6.82 8.92
CA LYS A 273 -7.72 -7.97 9.80
C LYS A 273 -7.86 -7.58 11.27
N TYR A 274 -7.28 -6.45 11.64
CA TYR A 274 -7.29 -5.92 12.99
C TYR A 274 -7.80 -4.49 12.98
N LEU A 275 -8.70 -4.15 13.89
CA LEU A 275 -9.20 -2.79 14.08
C LEU A 275 -9.22 -2.47 15.57
N LYS A 276 -8.47 -1.44 15.96
CA LYS A 276 -8.54 -0.86 17.29
C LYS A 276 -9.02 0.57 17.16
N ILE A 277 -10.04 0.96 17.93
CA ILE A 277 -10.51 2.34 18.02
C ILE A 277 -10.58 2.72 19.50
N LEU A 278 -9.98 3.86 19.84
CA LEU A 278 -10.12 4.51 21.12
C LEU A 278 -10.87 5.82 20.91
N ILE A 279 -11.93 6.06 21.67
CA ILE A 279 -12.66 7.33 21.65
C ILE A 279 -12.58 7.95 23.04
N ARG A 280 -12.15 9.21 23.10
CA ARG A 280 -12.08 9.98 24.34
C ARG A 280 -12.98 11.19 24.24
N GLN A 281 -14.01 11.22 25.06
CA GLN A 281 -14.88 12.39 25.17
C GLN A 281 -14.15 13.49 25.94
N MET A 282 -13.90 14.62 25.27
CA MET A 282 -13.17 15.74 25.83
C MET A 282 -13.41 17.02 25.02
N THR A 283 -13.05 18.16 25.59
CA THR A 283 -13.01 19.42 24.82
C THR A 283 -11.84 19.38 23.83
N VAL A 284 -12.12 19.69 22.56
CA VAL A 284 -11.13 19.69 21.48
C VAL A 284 -10.78 21.12 21.13
N ASN A 285 -9.54 21.53 21.42
CA ASN A 285 -9.06 22.89 21.19
C ASN A 285 -8.30 23.05 19.87
N SER A 286 -7.82 21.95 19.31
CA SER A 286 -7.09 21.89 18.05
C SER A 286 -7.31 20.54 17.37
N LEU A 287 -7.01 20.46 16.08
CA LEU A 287 -7.10 19.20 15.35
C LEU A 287 -6.11 18.18 15.95
N PRO A 288 -6.54 16.94 16.28
CA PRO A 288 -5.67 15.91 16.82
C PRO A 288 -4.59 15.48 15.82
N THR A 289 -3.38 15.23 16.33
CA THR A 289 -2.25 14.69 15.58
C THR A 289 -1.74 13.43 16.25
N LEU A 290 -1.11 12.53 15.49
CA LEU A 290 -0.60 11.26 15.99
C LEU A 290 0.47 11.45 17.08
N GLN A 291 1.22 12.56 17.04
CA GLN A 291 2.20 12.90 18.09
C GLN A 291 1.54 13.10 19.46
N ASN A 292 0.28 13.52 19.50
CA ASN A 292 -0.48 13.74 20.73
C ASN A 292 -1.29 12.51 21.15
N CYS A 293 -1.25 11.42 20.38
CA CYS A 293 -2.00 10.20 20.64
C CYS A 293 -1.18 9.23 21.50
N GLU A 294 -1.38 9.27 22.82
CA GLU A 294 -0.66 8.42 23.78
C GLU A 294 -0.82 6.92 23.46
N SER A 295 -2.01 6.48 23.07
CA SER A 295 -2.27 5.06 22.82
C SER A 295 -1.63 4.54 21.54
N LEU A 296 -1.18 5.45 20.67
CA LEU A 296 -0.51 5.14 19.42
C LEU A 296 1.01 5.30 19.51
N GLN A 297 1.55 5.88 20.58
CA GLN A 297 3.00 6.11 20.71
C GLN A 297 3.82 4.83 20.64
N ASP A 298 3.31 3.73 21.20
CA ASP A 298 3.95 2.42 21.09
C ASP A 298 4.06 2.03 19.61
N PHE A 299 2.97 2.14 18.83
CA PHE A 299 2.99 1.89 17.39
C PHE A 299 3.89 2.87 16.60
N MET A 300 4.09 4.08 17.13
CA MET A 300 4.93 5.11 16.52
C MET A 300 6.43 4.88 16.77
N THR A 301 6.81 4.27 17.89
CA THR A 301 8.21 4.01 18.27
C THR A 301 8.75 2.67 17.78
N LEU A 302 7.89 1.76 17.32
CA LEU A 302 8.29 0.46 16.80
C LEU A 302 9.13 0.58 15.51
N THR A 303 10.40 0.21 15.62
CA THR A 303 11.22 -0.22 14.48
C THR A 303 10.61 -1.47 13.85
N GLN A 304 10.63 -1.56 12.52
CA GLN A 304 10.01 -2.58 11.67
C GLN A 304 10.27 -4.05 12.10
N SER A 305 9.61 -4.56 13.14
CA SER A 305 9.42 -5.98 13.44
C SER A 305 8.90 -6.12 14.87
N ASN A 306 7.61 -6.19 15.10
CA ASN A 306 7.05 -6.75 16.33
C ASN A 306 5.58 -7.10 16.08
N ASP A 307 5.33 -8.39 15.82
CA ASP A 307 4.05 -8.98 15.45
C ASP A 307 3.08 -9.15 16.64
N GLU A 308 3.41 -8.66 17.84
CA GLU A 308 2.68 -8.98 19.08
C GLU A 308 1.66 -7.90 19.53
N LEU A 309 1.43 -6.85 18.74
CA LEU A 309 0.66 -5.67 19.20
C LEU A 309 -0.61 -5.33 18.42
N LEU A 310 -1.01 -6.16 17.45
CA LEU A 310 -2.29 -6.03 16.73
C LEU A 310 -3.32 -7.07 17.18
#